data_AF-A0A7S2GIM5-F1
#
_entry.id   AF-A0A7S2GIM5-F1
#
_cell.length_a   1.000
_cell.length_b   1.000
_cell.length_c   1.000
_cell.angle_alpha   90.00
_cell.angle_beta   90.00
_cell.angle_gamma   90.00
#
_symmetry.space_group_name_H-M   'P 1'
#
loop_
_entity.id
_entity.type
_entity.pdbx_description
1 polymer ?
#
loop_
_entity_poly.entity_id
_entity_poly.type
_entity_poly.pdbx_seq_one_letter_code
_entity_poly.pdbx_strand_id
1 'polypeptide(L)'
;NRLNAWLEQVTQLHELPKMSDGELERRLGVFELTLLGIGASIGAGIFVLTGVEARIAGPSVGLAFLLAAVSSMFNGMCFSELASRLPVSGSTYLYTYCMFGELTALVVVVNQLV
;
A
#
# COMPACT_ATOMS: atom_id res chain seq x y z
N ASN A 1 -27.17 -9.02 -11.03
CA ASN A 1 -26.29 -10.08 -10.49
C ASN A 1 -25.02 -9.41 -9.97
N ARG A 2 -24.70 -9.48 -8.66
CA ARG A 2 -23.56 -8.73 -8.10
C ARG A 2 -22.20 -9.14 -8.68
N LEU A 3 -22.13 -10.37 -9.17
CA LEU A 3 -20.95 -10.93 -9.84
C LEU A 3 -20.63 -10.24 -11.17
N ASN A 4 -21.66 -9.84 -11.94
CA ASN A 4 -21.45 -9.19 -13.24
C ASN A 4 -20.99 -7.73 -13.08
N ALA A 5 -21.51 -7.03 -12.07
CA ALA A 5 -21.07 -5.67 -11.76
C ALA A 5 -19.61 -5.63 -11.30
N TRP A 6 -19.17 -6.63 -10.53
CA TRP A 6 -17.77 -6.76 -10.11
C TRP A 6 -16.85 -7.07 -11.31
N LEU A 7 -17.28 -7.95 -12.22
CA LEU A 7 -16.53 -8.25 -13.44
C LEU A 7 -16.37 -7.00 -14.33
N GLU A 8 -17.44 -6.24 -14.56
CA GLU A 8 -17.36 -4.98 -15.33
C GLU A 8 -16.39 -3.99 -14.68
N GLN A 9 -16.43 -3.85 -13.35
CA GLN A 9 -15.55 -2.93 -12.62
C GLN A 9 -14.07 -3.35 -12.69
N VAL A 10 -13.77 -4.65 -12.57
CA VAL A 10 -12.40 -5.19 -12.72
C VAL A 10 -11.90 -5.04 -14.16
N THR A 11 -12.78 -5.21 -15.16
CA THR A 11 -12.45 -5.05 -16.57
C THR A 11 -12.18 -3.57 -16.89
N GLN A 12 -12.99 -2.65 -16.37
CA GLN A 12 -12.76 -1.21 -16.51
C GLN A 12 -11.42 -0.74 -15.94
N LEU A 13 -10.92 -1.32 -14.85
CA LEU A 13 -9.58 -1.00 -14.31
C LEU A 13 -8.46 -1.40 -15.26
N HIS A 14 -8.66 -2.46 -16.04
CA HIS A 14 -7.73 -2.86 -17.09
C HIS A 14 -7.77 -1.87 -18.27
N GLU A 15 -8.93 -1.25 -18.50
CA GLU A 15 -9.22 -0.33 -19.61
C GLU A 15 -9.00 1.15 -19.26
N LEU A 16 -8.81 1.50 -17.97
CA LEU A 16 -8.48 2.85 -17.59
C LEU A 16 -7.23 3.28 -18.35
N PRO A 17 -7.25 4.47 -18.99
CA PRO A 17 -6.09 4.96 -19.71
C PRO A 17 -4.92 4.95 -18.73
N LYS A 18 -3.86 4.20 -19.06
CA LYS A 18 -2.58 4.28 -18.33
C LYS A 18 -2.29 5.77 -18.21
N MET A 19 -2.40 6.33 -17.02
CA MET A 19 -2.37 7.79 -16.82
C MET A 19 -0.92 8.35 -16.91
N SER A 20 -0.12 7.79 -17.82
CA SER A 20 1.17 8.28 -18.25
C SER A 20 1.44 7.75 -19.66
N ASP A 21 1.05 8.55 -20.66
CA ASP A 21 1.55 8.48 -22.04
C ASP A 21 3.00 8.99 -22.09
N GLY A 22 3.87 8.32 -21.34
CA GLY A 22 5.29 8.32 -21.54
C GLY A 22 5.69 6.86 -21.46
N GLU A 23 6.12 6.29 -22.58
CA GLU A 23 6.48 4.88 -22.71
C GLU A 23 7.73 4.58 -21.86
N LEU A 24 7.54 4.52 -20.54
CA LEU A 24 8.57 4.16 -19.58
C LEU A 24 8.84 2.68 -19.75
N GLU A 25 10.02 2.37 -20.26
CA GLU A 25 10.48 1.01 -20.38
C GLU A 25 10.47 0.36 -18.99
N ARG A 26 9.76 -0.75 -18.84
CA ARG A 26 9.68 -1.51 -17.57
C ARG A 26 11.02 -2.20 -17.31
N ARG A 27 12.01 -1.42 -16.86
CA ARG A 27 13.36 -1.86 -16.51
C ARG A 27 13.46 -2.39 -15.08
N LEU A 28 12.50 -2.04 -14.22
CA LEU A 28 12.53 -2.41 -12.81
C LEU A 28 12.40 -3.92 -12.60
N GLY A 29 13.50 -4.54 -12.19
CA GLY A 29 13.51 -5.95 -11.79
C GLY A 29 12.93 -6.17 -10.38
N VAL A 30 12.68 -7.43 -10.02
CA VAL A 30 12.18 -7.81 -8.68
C VAL A 30 13.09 -7.28 -7.56
N PHE A 31 14.41 -7.30 -7.79
CA PHE A 31 15.40 -6.81 -6.84
C PHE A 31 15.31 -5.29 -6.63
N GLU A 32 15.21 -4.53 -7.71
CA GLU A 32 15.09 -3.06 -7.67
C GLU A 32 13.75 -2.63 -7.04
N LEU A 33 12.66 -3.34 -7.34
CA LEU A 33 11.36 -3.14 -6.69
C LEU A 33 11.40 -3.44 -5.19
N THR A 34 12.13 -4.48 -4.78
CA THR A 34 12.27 -4.82 -3.36
C THR A 34 13.10 -3.75 -2.63
N LEU A 35 14.20 -3.30 -3.24
CA LEU A 35 15.02 -2.20 -2.72
C LEU A 35 14.22 -0.90 -2.63
N LEU A 36 13.38 -0.60 -3.63
CA LEU A 36 12.46 0.54 -3.61
C LEU A 36 11.49 0.46 -2.43
N GLY A 37 10.91 -0.72 -2.18
CA GLY A 37 10.03 -0.96 -1.03
C GLY A 37 10.72 -0.81 0.32
N ILE A 38 11.95 -1.34 0.46
CA ILE A 38 12.76 -1.20 1.67
C ILE A 38 13.12 0.27 1.90
N GLY A 39 13.57 0.98 0.85
CA GLY A 39 13.91 2.40 0.94
C GLY A 39 12.71 3.29 1.28
N ALA A 40 11.52 2.97 0.74
CA ALA A 40 10.27 3.65 1.10
C ALA A 40 9.84 3.38 2.55
N SER A 41 10.20 2.21 3.11
CA SER A 41 9.84 1.82 4.48
C SER A 41 10.81 2.37 5.53
N ILE A 42 12.12 2.34 5.26
CA ILE A 42 13.18 2.88 6.13
C ILE A 42 13.30 4.40 5.89
N GLY A 43 12.25 5.15 6.22
CA GLY A 43 12.25 6.61 6.13
C GLY A 43 12.94 7.29 7.33
N ALA A 44 12.91 8.62 7.36
CA ALA A 44 13.40 9.42 8.49
C ALA A 44 12.67 9.10 9.82
N GLY A 45 11.47 8.51 9.75
CA GLY A 45 10.63 8.18 10.90
C GLY A 45 11.33 7.29 11.92
N ILE A 46 12.08 6.25 11.50
CA ILE A 46 12.70 5.34 12.48
C ILE A 46 13.78 6.01 13.33
N PHE A 47 14.49 7.01 12.80
CA PHE A 47 15.54 7.73 13.54
C PHE A 47 14.98 8.74 14.54
N VAL A 48 13.81 9.31 14.27
CA VAL A 48 13.17 10.30 15.16
C VAL A 48 12.24 9.61 16.16
N LEU A 49 11.39 8.70 15.66
CA LEU A 49 10.34 8.07 16.45
C LEU A 49 10.93 7.12 17.50
N THR A 50 11.99 6.37 17.19
CA THR A 50 12.67 5.54 18.20
C THR A 50 13.15 6.34 19.40
N GLY A 51 13.60 7.59 19.21
CA GLY A 51 14.01 8.47 20.30
C GLY A 51 12.87 8.94 21.19
N VAL A 52 11.66 9.09 20.63
CA VAL A 52 10.44 9.42 21.37
C VAL A 52 9.91 8.18 22.08
N GLU A 53 9.78 7.07 21.37
CA GLU A 53 9.28 5.80 21.91
C GLU A 53 10.20 5.22 22.99
N ALA A 54 11.52 5.42 22.88
CA ALA A 54 12.47 5.01 23.93
C ALA A 54 12.24 5.76 25.25
N ARG A 55 11.72 7.00 25.23
CA ARG A 55 11.36 7.74 26.45
C ARG A 55 10.04 7.28 27.04
N ILE A 56 9.10 6.81 26.21
CA ILE A 56 7.77 6.39 26.64
C ILE A 56 7.79 4.93 27.13
N ALA A 57 8.35 4.01 26.34
CA ALA A 57 8.36 2.56 26.63
C ALA A 57 9.60 2.08 27.41
N GLY A 58 10.67 2.88 27.46
CA GLY A 58 11.92 2.50 28.12
C GLY A 58 12.54 1.22 27.51
N PRO A 59 13.19 0.33 28.29
CA PRO A 59 13.86 -0.86 27.77
C PRO A 59 12.92 -1.88 27.12
N SER A 60 11.60 -1.74 27.28
CA SER A 60 10.60 -2.61 26.64
C SER A 60 10.27 -2.24 25.19
N VAL A 61 10.84 -1.14 24.66
CA VAL A 61 10.62 -0.68 23.27
C VAL A 61 10.95 -1.76 22.23
N GLY A 62 11.94 -2.61 22.49
CA GLY A 62 12.29 -3.73 21.59
C GLY A 62 11.16 -4.75 21.43
N LEU A 63 10.40 -5.03 22.49
CA LEU A 63 9.24 -5.92 22.41
C LEU A 63 8.07 -5.27 21.65
N ALA A 64 7.88 -3.96 21.82
CA ALA A 64 6.87 -3.21 21.07
C ALA A 64 7.18 -3.21 19.56
N PHE A 65 8.44 -3.01 19.17
CA PHE A 65 8.87 -3.10 17.78
C PHE A 65 8.69 -4.50 17.18
N LEU A 66 8.93 -5.56 17.96
CA LEU A 66 8.68 -6.93 17.53
C LEU A 66 7.20 -7.17 17.23
N LEU A 67 6.30 -6.74 18.12
CA LEU A 67 4.86 -6.87 17.91
C LEU A 67 4.38 -6.03 16.72
N ALA A 68 4.90 -4.80 16.57
CA ALA A 68 4.60 -3.94 15.43
C ALA A 68 5.07 -4.55 14.11
N ALA A 69 6.26 -5.17 14.08
CA ALA A 69 6.78 -5.86 12.92
C ALA A 69 5.89 -7.03 12.50
N VAL A 70 5.45 -7.87 13.45
CA VAL A 70 4.54 -8.98 13.17
C VAL A 70 3.19 -8.49 12.62
N SER A 71 2.63 -7.43 13.21
CA SER A 71 1.39 -6.81 12.72
C SER A 71 1.54 -6.27 11.30
N SER A 72 2.65 -5.58 11.03
CA SER A 72 2.96 -5.04 9.69
C SER A 72 3.16 -6.16 8.65
N MET A 73 3.76 -7.30 9.03
CA MET A 73 3.89 -8.45 8.11
C MET A 73 2.54 -9.00 7.67
N PHE A 74 1.59 -9.13 8.60
CA PHE A 74 0.21 -9.54 8.28
C PHE A 74 -0.46 -8.56 7.32
N ASN A 75 -0.31 -7.26 7.57
CA ASN A 75 -0.80 -6.22 6.69
C ASN A 75 -0.16 -6.34 5.29
N GLY A 76 1.16 -6.51 5.22
CA GLY A 76 1.91 -6.68 3.97
C GLY A 76 1.45 -7.87 3.14
N MET A 77 1.11 -9.01 3.77
CA MET A 77 0.56 -10.17 3.07
C MET A 77 -0.78 -9.85 2.39
N CYS A 78 -1.70 -9.18 3.10
CA CYS A 78 -2.99 -8.77 2.54
C CYS A 78 -2.81 -7.83 1.34
N PHE A 79 -1.89 -6.86 1.43
CA PHE A 79 -1.59 -5.94 0.33
C PHE A 79 -0.89 -6.63 -0.84
N SER A 80 -0.03 -7.61 -0.58
CA SER A 80 0.62 -8.42 -1.63
C SER A 80 -0.41 -9.24 -2.41
N GLU A 81 -1.39 -9.82 -1.72
CA GLU A 81 -2.46 -10.58 -2.35
C GLU A 81 -3.30 -9.68 -3.26
N LEU A 82 -3.62 -8.46 -2.80
CA LEU A 82 -4.36 -7.49 -3.60
C LEU A 82 -3.57 -6.98 -4.81
N ALA A 83 -2.29 -6.68 -4.64
CA ALA A 83 -1.39 -6.26 -5.72
C ALA A 83 -1.23 -7.35 -6.81
N SER A 84 -1.27 -8.63 -6.43
CA SER A 84 -1.21 -9.73 -7.40
C SER A 84 -2.48 -9.87 -8.24
N ARG A 85 -3.64 -9.46 -7.70
CA ARG A 85 -4.95 -9.53 -8.40
C ARG A 85 -5.25 -8.27 -9.22
N LEU A 86 -4.69 -7.14 -8.83
CA LEU A 86 -4.92 -5.84 -9.47
C LEU A 86 -3.57 -5.27 -9.95
N PRO A 87 -3.06 -5.68 -11.14
CA PRO A 87 -1.76 -5.26 -11.68
C PRO A 87 -1.83 -3.86 -12.30
N VAL A 88 -2.44 -2.93 -11.58
CA VAL A 88 -2.70 -1.54 -11.97
C VAL A 88 -1.87 -0.62 -11.09
N SER A 89 -1.31 0.43 -11.66
CA SER A 89 -0.52 1.42 -10.92
C SER A 89 -1.47 2.29 -10.09
N GLY A 90 -1.90 1.77 -8.94
CA GLY A 90 -2.82 2.44 -8.02
C GLY A 90 -2.39 2.25 -6.57
N SER A 91 -2.40 3.34 -5.81
CA SER A 91 -2.25 3.29 -4.35
C SER A 91 -3.59 2.93 -3.70
N THR A 92 -3.72 3.12 -2.38
CA THR A 92 -4.88 2.75 -1.54
C THR A 92 -6.24 3.20 -2.10
N TYR A 93 -6.28 4.28 -2.88
CA TYR A 93 -7.49 4.75 -3.58
C TYR A 93 -8.10 3.68 -4.49
N LEU A 94 -7.29 3.08 -5.37
CA LEU A 94 -7.78 2.15 -6.36
C LEU A 94 -8.26 0.85 -5.70
N TYR A 95 -7.49 0.36 -4.73
CA TYR A 95 -7.82 -0.81 -3.91
C TYR A 95 -9.13 -0.65 -3.14
N THR A 96 -9.36 0.52 -2.53
CA THR A 96 -10.60 0.80 -1.78
C THR A 96 -11.79 0.96 -2.73
N TYR A 97 -11.57 1.60 -3.89
CA TYR A 97 -12.60 1.78 -4.92
C TYR A 97 -13.14 0.44 -5.45
N CYS A 98 -12.25 -0.53 -5.69
CA CYS A 98 -12.65 -1.87 -6.16
C CYS A 98 -13.46 -2.67 -5.14
N MET A 99 -13.16 -2.50 -3.85
CA MET A 99 -13.72 -3.34 -2.79
C MET A 99 -15.01 -2.75 -2.19
N PHE A 100 -15.05 -1.43 -2.01
CA PHE A 100 -16.09 -0.77 -1.22
C PHE A 100 -16.82 0.36 -1.97
N GLY A 101 -16.42 0.68 -3.20
CA GLY A 101 -17.05 1.71 -4.02
C GLY A 101 -16.52 3.13 -3.78
N GLU A 102 -17.22 4.11 -4.34
CA GLU A 102 -16.72 5.49 -4.52
C GLU A 102 -16.66 6.29 -3.21
N LEU A 103 -17.70 6.22 -2.36
CA LEU A 103 -17.77 6.99 -1.12
C LEU A 103 -16.66 6.62 -0.13
N THR A 104 -16.40 5.33 0.04
CA THR A 104 -15.37 4.82 0.95
C THR A 104 -13.97 5.11 0.41
N ALA A 105 -13.76 5.02 -0.91
CA ALA A 105 -12.51 5.43 -1.54
C ALA A 105 -12.22 6.92 -1.34
N LEU A 106 -13.24 7.78 -1.40
CA LEU A 106 -13.11 9.22 -1.18
C LEU A 106 -12.76 9.53 0.28
N VAL A 107 -13.37 8.85 1.24
CA VAL A 107 -13.02 9.00 2.67
C VAL A 107 -11.55 8.60 2.92
N VAL A 108 -11.11 7.47 2.37
CA VAL A 108 -9.72 7.01 2.55
C VAL A 108 -8.71 7.96 1.91
N VAL A 109 -8.99 8.45 0.69
CA VAL A 109 -8.05 9.37 0.02
C VAL A 109 -7.98 10.71 0.74
N VAL A 110 -9.10 11.23 1.25
CA VAL A 110 -9.11 12.47 2.04
C VAL A 110 -8.32 12.30 3.35
N ASN A 111 -8.45 11.16 4.03
CA ASN A 111 -7.68 10.86 5.24
C ASN A 111 -6.17 10.70 4.97
N GLN A 112 -5.77 10.31 3.75
CA GLN A 112 -4.36 10.19 3.37
C GLN A 112 -3.77 11.52 2.85
N LEU A 113 -4.62 12.48 2.46
CA LEU A 113 -4.22 13.81 1.97
C LEU A 113 -4.12 14.85 3.09
N VAL A 114 -4.85 14.65 4.19
CA VAL A 114 -4.83 15.48 5.40
C VAL A 114 -3.77 14.97 6.37
#